data_AF-A0A925X4L8-F1
#
_entry.id   AF-A0A925X4L8-F1
#
_cell.length_a   1.000
_cell.length_b   1.000
_cell.length_c   1.000
_cell.angle_alpha   90.00
_cell.angle_beta   90.00
_cell.angle_gamma   90.00
#
_symmetry.space_group_name_H-M   'P 1'
#
loop_
_entity.id
_entity.type
_entity.pdbx_description
1 polymer ?
#
loop_
_entity_poly.entity_id
_entity_poly.type
_entity_poly.pdbx_seq_one_letter_code
_entity_poly.pdbx_strand_id
1 'polypeptide(L)'
;MKLICNRGALLEALTVTGNAVAQRTPKPVLQCVKLTAADDRLTIAATDLEVAIRYSDSQVQIEQAGEALVPADKLRDIVRESVDDTLSIDIAGETCNIKGNDSHFKIFTQAIGDFPPVPDFEGEADFEMNGGHLKALIGQTLFAAAKESTRYAFNGVLLVSGGKGNAKKISLVSTDGRRLAMARGELVSGGKGDAKEGSRAIIPSKALVLVDKLIDDPDETVSVQLRENQVIFHTSSATLTSNL
;
A
#
# COMPACT_ATOMS: atom_id res chain seq x y z
N MET A 1 -21.61 -6.10 -9.68
CA MET A 1 -20.20 -6.19 -10.13
C MET A 1 -19.94 -7.64 -10.45
N LYS A 2 -19.36 -7.95 -11.61
CA LYS A 2 -19.09 -9.32 -12.03
C LYS A 2 -17.78 -9.39 -12.81
N LEU A 3 -16.89 -10.29 -12.42
CA LEU A 3 -15.53 -10.36 -12.96
C LEU A 3 -14.93 -11.77 -12.84
N ILE A 4 -13.95 -12.05 -13.69
CA ILE A 4 -13.12 -13.27 -13.65
C ILE A 4 -11.68 -12.83 -13.41
N CYS A 5 -11.06 -13.29 -12.33
CA CYS A 5 -9.68 -12.95 -11.98
C CYS A 5 -8.75 -14.13 -12.15
N ASN A 6 -7.48 -13.86 -12.48
CA ASN A 6 -6.40 -14.79 -12.18
C ASN A 6 -6.26 -14.96 -10.65
N ARG A 7 -6.25 -16.21 -10.17
CA ARG A 7 -6.23 -16.54 -8.74
C ARG A 7 -4.92 -16.13 -8.07
N GLY A 8 -3.79 -16.28 -8.77
CA GLY A 8 -2.47 -15.88 -8.30
C GLY A 8 -2.37 -14.38 -8.11
N ALA A 9 -2.73 -13.61 -9.15
CA ALA A 9 -2.73 -12.14 -9.12
C ALA A 9 -3.66 -11.59 -8.03
N LEU A 10 -4.87 -12.14 -7.91
CA LEU A 10 -5.81 -11.76 -6.85
C LEU A 10 -5.25 -12.07 -5.46
N LEU A 11 -4.60 -13.21 -5.26
CA LEU A 11 -3.99 -13.56 -3.98
C LEU A 11 -2.86 -12.59 -3.61
N GLU A 12 -2.03 -12.23 -4.57
CA GLU A 12 -0.94 -11.26 -4.38
C GLU A 12 -1.52 -9.90 -3.95
N ALA A 13 -2.47 -9.37 -4.71
CA ALA A 13 -3.14 -8.11 -4.41
C ALA A 13 -3.79 -8.12 -3.01
N LEU A 14 -4.47 -9.21 -2.63
CA LEU A 14 -5.07 -9.40 -1.30
C LEU A 14 -4.03 -9.56 -0.18
N THR A 15 -2.87 -10.15 -0.49
CA THR A 15 -1.77 -10.30 0.48
C THR A 15 -1.15 -8.95 0.78
N VAL A 16 -0.86 -8.15 -0.26
CA VAL A 16 -0.30 -6.81 -0.13
C VAL A 16 -1.27 -5.89 0.61
N THR A 17 -2.49 -5.74 0.08
CA THR A 17 -3.52 -4.87 0.69
C THR A 17 -3.95 -5.32 2.08
N GLY A 18 -3.95 -6.63 2.34
CA GLY A 18 -4.25 -7.21 3.65
C GLY A 18 -3.36 -6.70 4.79
N ASN A 19 -2.15 -6.22 4.50
CA ASN A 19 -1.28 -5.65 5.53
C ASN A 19 -1.73 -4.26 6.03
N ALA A 20 -2.62 -3.57 5.31
CA ALA A 20 -3.23 -2.30 5.72
C ALA A 20 -4.64 -2.48 6.33
N VAL A 21 -5.12 -3.72 6.48
CA VAL A 21 -6.42 -4.01 7.10
C VAL A 21 -6.29 -3.99 8.62
N ALA A 22 -7.22 -3.29 9.29
CA ALA A 22 -7.22 -3.18 10.74
C ALA A 22 -7.49 -4.55 11.40
N GLN A 23 -6.53 -5.04 12.19
CA GLN A 23 -6.64 -6.34 12.86
C GLN A 23 -7.67 -6.32 14.00
N ARG A 24 -7.77 -5.20 14.72
CA ARG A 24 -8.72 -4.99 15.83
C ARG A 24 -9.27 -3.57 15.74
N THR A 25 -10.58 -3.44 15.60
CA THR A 25 -11.24 -2.15 15.41
C THR A 25 -12.72 -2.23 15.77
N PRO A 26 -13.31 -1.16 16.35
CA PRO A 26 -14.77 -1.07 16.52
C PRO A 26 -15.50 -0.75 15.22
N LYS A 27 -14.80 -0.45 14.11
CA LYS A 27 -15.36 -0.17 12.78
C LYS A 27 -15.16 -1.37 11.85
N PRO A 28 -16.16 -2.26 11.67
CA PRO A 28 -16.02 -3.48 10.86
C PRO A 28 -15.61 -3.24 9.40
N VAL A 29 -15.96 -2.07 8.84
CA VAL A 29 -15.56 -1.68 7.48
C VAL A 29 -14.04 -1.61 7.29
N LEU A 30 -13.26 -1.36 8.35
CA LEU A 30 -11.80 -1.35 8.30
C LEU A 30 -11.18 -2.76 8.35
N GLN A 31 -12.01 -3.80 8.53
CA GLN A 31 -11.62 -5.21 8.38
C GLN A 31 -11.90 -5.76 6.98
N CYS A 32 -12.36 -4.89 6.07
CA CYS A 32 -12.71 -5.23 4.70
C CYS A 32 -11.70 -4.65 3.72
N VAL A 33 -11.69 -5.20 2.50
CA VAL A 33 -11.09 -4.57 1.33
C VAL A 33 -12.19 -3.98 0.45
N LYS A 34 -11.96 -2.77 -0.06
CA LYS A 34 -12.77 -2.17 -1.10
C LYS A 34 -12.29 -2.70 -2.45
N LEU A 35 -13.18 -3.31 -3.21
CA LEU A 35 -12.97 -3.74 -4.59
C LEU A 35 -13.62 -2.71 -5.52
N THR A 36 -12.88 -2.23 -6.50
CA THR A 36 -13.38 -1.38 -7.59
C THR A 36 -12.97 -2.01 -8.91
N ALA A 37 -13.95 -2.41 -9.72
CA ALA A 37 -13.75 -2.96 -11.06
C ALA A 37 -14.16 -1.92 -12.10
N ALA A 38 -13.18 -1.35 -12.79
CA ALA A 38 -13.35 -0.33 -13.83
C ALA A 38 -12.12 -0.31 -14.74
N ASP A 39 -12.25 0.22 -15.97
CA ASP A 39 -11.14 0.48 -16.89
C ASP A 39 -10.20 -0.73 -17.11
N ASP A 40 -10.77 -1.93 -17.27
CA ASP A 40 -10.06 -3.22 -17.42
C ASP A 40 -9.08 -3.54 -16.28
N ARG A 41 -9.31 -2.97 -15.09
CA ARG A 41 -8.51 -3.21 -13.90
C ARG A 41 -9.37 -3.50 -12.67
N LEU A 42 -8.84 -4.32 -11.77
CA LEU A 42 -9.36 -4.52 -10.44
C LEU A 42 -8.47 -3.76 -9.47
N THR A 43 -9.04 -2.76 -8.81
CA THR A 43 -8.39 -2.04 -7.73
C THR A 43 -8.87 -2.56 -6.39
N ILE A 44 -7.94 -2.95 -5.54
CA ILE A 44 -8.18 -3.40 -4.17
C ILE A 44 -7.60 -2.36 -3.22
N ALA A 45 -8.40 -1.84 -2.31
CA ALA A 45 -7.98 -0.85 -1.33
C ALA A 45 -8.28 -1.28 0.11
N ALA A 46 -7.36 -0.99 1.02
CA ALA A 46 -7.48 -1.27 2.45
C ALA A 46 -6.87 -0.12 3.26
N THR A 47 -7.39 0.13 4.46
CA THR A 47 -6.83 1.09 5.38
C THR A 47 -7.23 0.81 6.82
N ASP A 48 -6.35 1.23 7.75
CA ASP A 48 -6.60 1.26 9.18
C ASP A 48 -6.63 2.69 9.74
N LEU A 49 -6.78 3.68 8.86
CA LEU A 49 -6.76 5.13 9.10
C LEU A 49 -5.37 5.74 9.35
N GLU A 50 -4.34 4.94 9.61
CA GLU A 50 -2.95 5.42 9.70
C GLU A 50 -2.22 5.21 8.38
N VAL A 51 -2.42 4.03 7.80
CA VAL A 51 -1.89 3.65 6.50
C VAL A 51 -3.02 3.19 5.59
N ALA A 52 -2.84 3.41 4.30
CA ALA A 52 -3.74 2.91 3.28
C ALA A 52 -2.93 2.33 2.12
N ILE A 53 -3.40 1.23 1.55
CA ILE A 53 -2.83 0.63 0.34
C ILE A 53 -3.93 0.56 -0.70
N ARG A 54 -3.60 0.96 -1.92
CA ARG A 54 -4.36 0.75 -3.15
C ARG A 54 -3.50 -0.07 -4.09
N TYR A 55 -3.97 -1.24 -4.53
CA TYR A 55 -3.27 -2.12 -5.46
C TYR A 55 -4.15 -2.30 -6.70
N SER A 56 -3.57 -2.19 -7.90
CA SER A 56 -4.31 -2.27 -9.17
C SER A 56 -3.74 -3.36 -10.07
N ASP A 57 -4.53 -4.41 -10.30
CA ASP A 57 -4.19 -5.52 -11.18
C ASP A 57 -4.99 -5.44 -12.50
N SER A 58 -4.36 -5.83 -13.61
CA SER A 58 -4.99 -5.90 -14.94
C SER A 58 -5.27 -7.33 -15.41
N GLN A 59 -4.96 -8.35 -14.62
CA GLN A 59 -5.23 -9.77 -14.94
C GLN A 59 -6.67 -10.14 -14.52
N VAL A 60 -7.61 -9.34 -15.01
CA VAL A 60 -9.04 -9.46 -14.73
C VAL A 60 -9.85 -9.26 -15.99
N GLN A 61 -10.92 -10.03 -16.15
CA GLN A 61 -11.95 -9.79 -17.13
C GLN A 61 -13.17 -9.23 -16.41
N ILE A 62 -13.57 -8.01 -16.77
CA ILE A 62 -14.72 -7.33 -16.15
C ILE A 62 -15.95 -7.53 -17.03
N GLU A 63 -16.94 -8.28 -16.53
CA GLU A 63 -18.23 -8.45 -17.21
C GLU A 63 -19.22 -7.36 -16.80
N GLN A 64 -19.13 -6.90 -15.54
CA GLN A 64 -19.93 -5.81 -15.01
C GLN A 64 -19.11 -5.01 -14.01
N ALA A 65 -18.84 -3.75 -14.35
CA ALA A 65 -18.16 -2.80 -13.48
C ALA A 65 -18.93 -2.57 -12.15
N GLY A 66 -18.23 -2.04 -11.15
CA GLY A 66 -18.86 -1.62 -9.90
C GLY A 66 -17.88 -1.56 -8.74
N GLU A 67 -18.43 -1.35 -7.55
CA GLU A 67 -17.68 -1.31 -6.31
C GLU A 67 -18.34 -2.20 -5.24
N ALA A 68 -17.53 -2.75 -4.34
CA ALA A 68 -18.00 -3.55 -3.22
C ALA A 68 -17.02 -3.52 -2.06
N LEU A 69 -17.52 -3.72 -0.85
CA LEU A 69 -16.72 -3.85 0.36
C LEU A 69 -16.83 -5.27 0.90
N VAL A 70 -15.73 -6.01 0.90
CA VAL A 70 -15.72 -7.46 1.20
C VAL A 70 -14.80 -7.75 2.39
N PRO A 71 -15.22 -8.57 3.38
CA PRO A 71 -14.34 -9.00 4.46
C PRO A 71 -13.01 -9.58 3.96
N ALA A 72 -11.90 -8.96 4.35
CA ALA A 72 -10.60 -9.20 3.76
C ALA A 72 -10.06 -10.60 4.07
N ASP A 73 -10.24 -11.03 5.32
CA ASP A 73 -9.82 -12.33 5.83
C ASP A 73 -10.50 -13.47 5.07
N LYS A 74 -11.83 -13.41 4.94
CA LYS A 74 -12.64 -14.43 4.25
C LYS A 74 -12.28 -14.51 2.77
N LEU A 75 -12.19 -13.36 2.10
CA LEU A 75 -11.85 -13.33 0.69
C LEU A 75 -10.45 -13.89 0.44
N ARG A 76 -9.45 -13.44 1.22
CA ARG A 76 -8.07 -13.92 1.09
C ARG A 76 -7.96 -15.42 1.38
N ASP A 77 -8.61 -15.90 2.43
CA ASP A 77 -8.54 -17.32 2.79
C ASP A 77 -9.19 -18.18 1.70
N ILE A 78 -10.36 -17.79 1.15
CA ILE A 78 -10.98 -18.52 0.03
C ILE A 78 -10.07 -18.54 -1.21
N VAL A 79 -9.49 -17.39 -1.58
CA VAL A 79 -8.60 -17.29 -2.75
C VAL A 79 -7.31 -18.11 -2.55
N ARG A 80 -6.79 -18.17 -1.31
CA ARG A 80 -5.60 -18.97 -0.97
C ARG A 80 -5.86 -20.47 -1.05
N GLU A 81 -6.99 -20.94 -0.56
CA GLU A 81 -7.33 -22.37 -0.54
C GLU A 81 -7.86 -22.88 -1.90
N SER A 82 -8.18 -21.99 -2.83
CA SER A 82 -8.58 -22.38 -4.18
C SER A 82 -7.42 -22.97 -4.98
N VAL A 83 -7.70 -24.06 -5.69
CA VAL A 83 -6.75 -24.74 -6.60
C VAL A 83 -6.93 -24.32 -8.06
N ASP A 84 -7.96 -23.54 -8.36
CA ASP A 84 -8.28 -23.11 -9.71
C ASP A 84 -7.39 -21.94 -10.15
N ASP A 85 -7.02 -21.89 -11.44
CA ASP A 85 -6.22 -20.80 -12.01
C ASP A 85 -6.99 -19.48 -12.08
N THR A 86 -8.31 -19.55 -12.22
CA THR A 86 -9.19 -18.39 -12.30
C THR A 86 -10.39 -18.54 -11.38
N LEU A 87 -10.86 -17.42 -10.85
CA LEU A 87 -12.05 -17.35 -10.00
C LEU A 87 -13.05 -16.35 -10.58
N SER A 88 -14.31 -16.77 -10.67
CA SER A 88 -15.44 -15.87 -10.95
C SER A 88 -15.93 -15.24 -9.66
N ILE A 89 -16.02 -13.91 -9.63
CA ILE A 89 -16.56 -13.13 -8.51
C ILE A 89 -17.80 -12.38 -9.01
N ASP A 90 -18.94 -12.67 -8.40
CA ASP A 90 -20.23 -12.04 -8.69
C ASP A 90 -20.82 -11.43 -7.42
N ILE A 91 -20.87 -10.10 -7.41
CA ILE A 91 -21.36 -9.31 -6.28
C ILE A 91 -22.67 -8.64 -6.68
N ALA A 92 -23.73 -9.10 -6.00
CA ALA A 92 -25.09 -8.62 -6.14
C ALA A 92 -25.68 -8.30 -4.76
N GLY A 93 -26.04 -7.03 -4.56
CA GLY A 93 -26.56 -6.53 -3.28
C GLY A 93 -25.55 -6.72 -2.15
N GLU A 94 -25.97 -7.43 -1.10
CA GLU A 94 -25.16 -7.69 0.10
C GLU A 94 -24.36 -9.01 0.02
N THR A 95 -24.25 -9.61 -1.17
CA THR A 95 -23.65 -10.93 -1.32
C THR A 95 -22.58 -10.94 -2.39
N CYS A 96 -21.41 -11.48 -2.03
CA CYS A 96 -20.30 -11.78 -2.91
C CYS A 96 -20.22 -13.30 -3.09
N ASN A 97 -20.48 -13.76 -4.30
CA ASN A 97 -20.40 -15.17 -4.67
C ASN A 97 -19.09 -15.40 -5.42
N ILE A 98 -18.29 -16.35 -4.95
CA ILE A 98 -16.99 -16.70 -5.52
C ILE A 98 -17.10 -18.13 -6.04
N LYS A 99 -16.79 -18.34 -7.31
CA LYS A 99 -16.89 -19.64 -7.99
C LYS A 99 -15.56 -20.03 -8.62
N GLY A 100 -15.11 -21.23 -8.28
CA GLY A 100 -14.11 -21.97 -9.05
C GLY A 100 -14.79 -22.98 -9.98
N ASN A 101 -14.07 -24.02 -10.40
CA ASN A 101 -14.64 -25.06 -11.26
C ASN A 101 -15.66 -25.92 -10.51
N ASP A 102 -15.27 -26.44 -9.34
CA ASP A 102 -16.10 -27.32 -8.49
C ASP A 102 -16.39 -26.71 -7.11
N SER A 103 -16.04 -25.43 -6.91
CA SER A 103 -16.18 -24.74 -5.63
C SER A 103 -17.09 -23.51 -5.73
N HIS A 104 -17.89 -23.29 -4.69
CA HIS A 104 -18.77 -22.12 -4.58
C HIS A 104 -18.81 -21.62 -3.14
N PHE A 105 -18.51 -20.34 -2.98
CA PHE A 105 -18.50 -19.65 -1.69
C PHE A 105 -19.42 -18.44 -1.75
N LYS A 106 -20.05 -18.13 -0.61
CA LYS A 106 -20.87 -16.94 -0.44
C LYS A 106 -20.40 -16.17 0.78
N ILE A 107 -20.04 -14.91 0.58
CA ILE A 107 -19.64 -13.96 1.62
C ILE A 107 -20.67 -12.83 1.67
N PHE A 108 -21.02 -12.37 2.87
CA PHE A 108 -21.81 -11.14 3.02
C PHE A 108 -20.90 -9.92 2.95
N THR A 109 -21.26 -8.98 2.07
CA THR A 109 -20.52 -7.71 1.91
C THR A 109 -20.94 -6.71 2.99
N GLN A 110 -20.18 -5.63 3.09
CA GLN A 110 -20.51 -4.49 3.94
C GLN A 110 -20.97 -3.30 3.09
N ALA A 111 -21.65 -2.35 3.72
CA ALA A 111 -22.03 -1.10 3.06
C ALA A 111 -20.78 -0.26 2.74
N ILE A 112 -20.67 0.19 1.49
CA ILE A 112 -19.49 0.91 1.02
C ILE A 112 -19.39 2.35 1.56
N GLY A 113 -20.53 2.96 1.90
CA GLY A 113 -20.62 4.38 2.27
C GLY A 113 -19.82 4.75 3.54
N ASP A 114 -19.57 3.77 4.41
CA ASP A 114 -18.81 3.96 5.65
C ASP A 114 -17.31 3.71 5.49
N PHE A 115 -16.86 3.21 4.32
CA PHE A 115 -15.44 2.99 4.07
C PHE A 115 -14.76 4.34 3.78
N PRO A 116 -13.67 4.67 4.49
CA PRO A 116 -12.99 5.94 4.28
C PRO A 116 -12.39 6.04 2.87
N PRO A 117 -12.28 7.26 2.32
CA PRO A 117 -11.59 7.46 1.05
C PRO A 117 -10.11 7.08 1.21
N VAL A 118 -9.59 6.31 0.24
CA VAL A 118 -8.17 5.99 0.13
C VAL A 118 -7.58 6.82 -0.99
N PRO A 119 -6.64 7.74 -0.68
CA PRO A 119 -6.00 8.58 -1.69
C PRO A 119 -5.37 7.76 -2.81
N ASP A 120 -5.35 8.35 -4.01
CA ASP A 120 -4.54 7.85 -5.12
C ASP A 120 -3.26 8.69 -5.26
N PHE A 121 -2.36 8.25 -6.14
CA PHE A 121 -1.19 9.03 -6.52
C PHE A 121 -1.60 10.09 -7.55
N GLU A 122 -1.74 11.33 -7.11
CA GLU A 122 -2.14 12.46 -7.96
C GLU A 122 -1.02 13.50 -8.04
N GLY A 123 -0.78 14.01 -9.24
CA GLY A 123 0.24 15.03 -9.49
C GLY A 123 1.64 14.45 -9.74
N GLU A 124 2.64 15.29 -9.56
CA GLU A 124 4.05 14.94 -9.83
C GLU A 124 4.71 14.33 -8.59
N ALA A 125 5.67 13.44 -8.79
CA ALA A 125 6.52 12.98 -7.70
C ALA A 125 7.39 14.13 -7.18
N ASP A 126 7.60 14.15 -5.87
CA ASP A 126 8.59 15.02 -5.24
C ASP A 126 10.00 14.47 -5.45
N PHE A 127 10.13 13.15 -5.45
CA PHE A 127 11.35 12.45 -5.84
C PHE A 127 11.06 11.01 -6.22
N GLU A 128 11.99 10.44 -6.98
CA GLU A 128 11.95 9.08 -7.46
C GLU A 128 13.21 8.33 -7.02
N MET A 129 13.06 7.07 -6.68
CA MET A 129 14.15 6.21 -6.23
C MET A 129 14.03 4.83 -6.85
N ASN A 130 15.17 4.17 -7.08
CA ASN A 130 15.16 2.75 -7.38
C ASN A 130 14.66 1.96 -6.16
N GLY A 131 13.78 0.99 -6.38
CA GLY A 131 13.13 0.20 -5.34
C GLY A 131 14.15 -0.54 -4.46
N GLY A 132 15.12 -1.22 -5.07
CA GLY A 132 16.18 -1.94 -4.37
C GLY A 132 17.03 -1.04 -3.48
N HIS A 133 17.35 0.17 -3.98
CA HIS A 133 18.03 1.19 -3.17
C HIS A 133 17.17 1.63 -1.98
N LEU A 134 15.87 1.90 -2.18
CA LEU A 134 14.97 2.28 -1.09
C LEU A 134 14.87 1.17 -0.03
N LYS A 135 14.71 -0.10 -0.44
CA LYS A 135 14.71 -1.26 0.48
C LYS A 135 16.01 -1.33 1.28
N ALA A 136 17.16 -1.12 0.64
CA ALA A 136 18.45 -1.13 1.33
C ALA A 136 18.54 -0.01 2.39
N LEU A 137 18.09 1.20 2.08
CA LEU A 137 18.08 2.31 3.05
C LEU A 137 17.13 2.03 4.22
N ILE A 138 15.95 1.46 3.96
CA ILE A 138 15.00 1.04 4.99
C ILE A 138 15.65 -0.02 5.89
N GLY A 139 16.22 -1.08 5.31
CA GLY A 139 16.87 -2.15 6.07
C GLY A 139 18.05 -1.68 6.92
N GLN A 140 18.80 -0.68 6.45
CA GLN A 140 19.94 -0.09 7.17
C GLN A 140 19.54 0.86 8.30
N THR A 141 18.27 1.29 8.38
CA THR A 141 17.85 2.34 9.33
C THR A 141 16.69 1.91 10.22
N LEU A 142 15.66 1.25 9.69
CA LEU A 142 14.42 0.97 10.41
C LEU A 142 14.64 0.22 11.74
N PHE A 143 15.63 -0.66 11.83
CA PHE A 143 15.91 -1.43 13.05
C PHE A 143 16.26 -0.57 14.28
N ALA A 144 16.75 0.67 14.08
CA ALA A 144 17.11 1.58 15.15
C ALA A 144 15.96 2.51 15.57
N ALA A 145 14.78 2.44 14.94
CA ALA A 145 13.59 3.15 15.40
C ALA A 145 13.01 2.51 16.67
N ALA A 146 12.40 3.31 17.54
CA ALA A 146 11.72 2.82 18.72
C ALA A 146 10.40 2.13 18.32
N LYS A 147 10.20 0.88 18.75
CA LYS A 147 8.98 0.10 18.43
C LYS A 147 7.73 0.62 19.16
N GLU A 148 7.90 1.07 20.40
CA GLU A 148 6.87 1.65 21.24
C GLU A 148 7.47 2.83 21.99
N SER A 149 7.11 4.04 21.58
CA SER A 149 7.61 5.27 22.17
C SER A 149 6.45 6.21 22.42
N THR A 150 6.38 6.79 23.62
CA THR A 150 5.48 7.93 23.89
C THR A 150 5.88 9.18 23.10
N ARG A 151 7.11 9.20 22.55
CA ARG A 151 7.60 10.24 21.64
C ARG A 151 7.48 9.73 20.21
N TYR A 152 6.48 10.23 19.50
CA TYR A 152 6.21 9.91 18.10
C TYR A 152 7.45 10.09 17.21
N ALA A 153 8.26 11.12 17.48
CA ALA A 153 9.49 11.40 16.75
C ALA A 153 10.54 10.26 16.75
N PHE A 154 10.42 9.27 17.64
CA PHE A 154 11.29 8.09 17.67
C PHE A 154 10.62 6.83 17.11
N ASN A 155 9.30 6.84 16.87
CA ASN A 155 8.58 5.72 16.25
C ASN A 155 8.50 5.87 14.72
N GLY A 156 9.66 6.05 14.11
CA GLY A 156 9.76 6.21 12.68
C GLY A 156 11.19 6.46 12.22
N VAL A 157 11.31 6.74 10.94
CA VAL A 157 12.58 7.11 10.31
C VAL A 157 12.42 8.50 9.73
N LEU A 158 13.29 9.40 10.16
CA LEU A 158 13.41 10.73 9.58
C LEU A 158 13.98 10.61 8.17
N LEU A 159 13.17 10.96 7.19
CA LEU A 159 13.56 11.16 5.81
C LEU A 159 13.96 12.63 5.64
N VAL A 160 15.13 12.86 5.06
CA VAL A 160 15.63 14.18 4.69
C VAL A 160 16.00 14.19 3.21
N SER A 161 15.27 14.97 2.41
CA SER A 161 15.68 15.27 1.04
C SER A 161 16.75 16.36 1.05
N GLY A 162 17.76 16.26 0.19
CA GLY A 162 18.79 17.28 0.10
C GLY A 162 19.64 17.15 -1.16
N GLY A 163 20.60 18.05 -1.32
CA GLY A 163 21.53 18.05 -2.46
C GLY A 163 21.33 19.26 -3.37
N LYS A 164 22.44 19.81 -3.85
CA LYS A 164 22.48 20.99 -4.72
C LYS A 164 22.70 20.58 -6.17
N GLY A 165 22.01 21.24 -7.10
CA GLY A 165 22.15 20.98 -8.54
C GLY A 165 21.61 19.60 -8.92
N ASN A 166 22.34 18.85 -9.75
CA ASN A 166 21.90 17.53 -10.27
C ASN A 166 22.13 16.35 -9.30
N ALA A 167 22.81 16.56 -8.16
CA ALA A 167 23.14 15.49 -7.22
C ALA A 167 22.17 15.49 -6.03
N LYS A 168 20.90 15.10 -6.28
CA LYS A 168 19.89 15.00 -5.24
C LYS A 168 20.10 13.71 -4.44
N LYS A 169 20.17 13.85 -3.12
CA LYS A 169 20.44 12.81 -2.14
C LYS A 169 19.29 12.72 -1.16
N ILE A 170 19.12 11.53 -0.61
CA ILE A 170 18.20 11.28 0.48
C ILE A 170 18.95 10.67 1.65
N SER A 171 18.58 11.07 2.85
CA SER A 171 19.09 10.50 4.09
C SER A 171 17.94 9.95 4.90
N LEU A 172 18.06 8.70 5.34
CA LEU A 172 17.17 8.09 6.33
C LEU A 172 17.92 8.05 7.66
N VAL A 173 17.27 8.49 8.73
CA VAL A 173 17.84 8.55 10.08
C VAL A 173 16.84 8.04 11.09
N SER A 174 17.24 7.15 11.99
CA SER A 174 16.38 6.63 13.04
C SER A 174 17.16 6.47 14.35
N THR A 175 16.44 6.54 15.47
CA THR A 175 17.03 6.35 16.79
C THR A 175 15.96 5.93 17.80
N ASP A 176 16.39 5.15 18.80
CA ASP A 176 15.62 4.74 19.97
C ASP A 176 16.12 5.44 21.26
N GLY A 177 17.00 6.44 21.11
CA GLY A 177 17.70 7.12 22.20
C GLY A 177 18.92 6.39 22.76
N ARG A 178 19.16 5.13 22.35
CA ARG A 178 20.36 4.34 22.74
C ARG A 178 21.34 4.17 21.58
N ARG A 179 20.80 4.07 20.37
CA ARG A 179 21.56 3.94 19.11
C ARG A 179 20.97 4.82 18.03
N LEU A 180 21.78 5.13 17.03
CA LEU A 180 21.37 5.88 15.85
C LEU A 180 21.87 5.13 14.61
N ALA A 181 20.98 5.00 13.62
CA ALA A 181 21.34 4.52 12.30
C ALA A 181 21.08 5.63 11.28
N MET A 182 22.00 5.77 10.32
CA MET A 182 21.85 6.72 9.21
C MET A 182 22.36 6.07 7.92
N ALA A 183 21.53 6.11 6.89
CA ALA A 183 21.88 5.66 5.54
C ALA A 183 21.63 6.80 4.55
N ARG A 184 22.40 6.84 3.47
CA ARG A 184 22.26 7.82 2.40
C ARG A 184 22.20 7.12 1.05
N GLY A 185 21.32 7.60 0.19
CA GLY A 185 21.17 7.11 -1.17
C GLY A 185 21.05 8.25 -2.17
N GLU A 186 21.17 7.89 -3.43
CA GLU A 186 20.96 8.78 -4.57
C GLU A 186 19.53 8.63 -5.09
N LEU A 187 18.97 9.74 -5.55
CA LEU A 187 17.66 9.75 -6.21
C LEU A 187 17.83 9.42 -7.70
N VAL A 188 16.84 8.74 -8.29
CA VAL A 188 16.76 8.55 -9.75
C VAL A 188 16.49 9.90 -10.41
N SER A 189 15.52 10.62 -9.86
CA SER A 189 15.24 12.01 -10.16
C SER A 189 14.70 12.66 -8.89
N GLY A 190 14.83 13.98 -8.72
CA GLY A 190 14.10 14.63 -7.63
C GLY A 190 12.83 15.31 -8.07
N GLY A 191 12.12 14.68 -9.01
CA GLY A 191 10.76 15.06 -9.35
C GLY A 191 10.56 16.50 -9.84
N LYS A 192 9.30 16.81 -10.12
CA LYS A 192 8.79 18.16 -10.37
C LYS A 192 7.76 18.60 -9.32
N GLY A 193 7.57 17.79 -8.27
CA GLY A 193 6.68 18.08 -7.16
C GLY A 193 7.14 19.27 -6.31
N ASP A 194 6.31 19.60 -5.32
CA ASP A 194 6.42 20.81 -4.50
C ASP A 194 7.42 20.69 -3.34
N ALA A 195 8.00 19.51 -3.10
CA ALA A 195 8.97 19.32 -2.03
C ALA A 195 10.21 20.21 -2.24
N LYS A 196 10.42 21.10 -1.27
CA LYS A 196 11.58 21.99 -1.25
C LYS A 196 12.87 21.22 -0.93
N GLU A 197 14.00 21.76 -1.37
CA GLU A 197 15.30 21.28 -0.93
C GLU A 197 15.37 21.33 0.61
N GLY A 198 15.73 20.21 1.24
CA GLY A 198 15.76 20.12 2.70
C GLY A 198 14.44 19.71 3.35
N SER A 199 13.43 19.25 2.60
CA SER A 199 12.21 18.68 3.17
C SER A 199 12.52 17.54 4.14
N ARG A 200 11.78 17.51 5.25
CA ARG A 200 11.94 16.55 6.33
C ARG A 200 10.60 15.99 6.73
N ALA A 201 10.53 14.67 6.88
CA ALA A 201 9.33 13.99 7.36
C ALA A 201 9.75 12.78 8.21
N ILE A 202 9.01 12.53 9.29
CA ILE A 202 9.20 11.31 10.09
C ILE A 202 8.22 10.29 9.56
N ILE A 203 8.72 9.29 8.85
CA ILE A 203 7.88 8.25 8.27
C ILE A 203 7.63 7.18 9.34
N PRO A 204 6.38 6.82 9.66
CA PRO A 204 6.10 5.78 10.65
C PRO A 204 6.76 4.46 10.31
N SER A 205 7.27 3.77 11.33
CA SER A 205 7.93 2.46 11.16
C SER A 205 7.05 1.46 10.41
N LYS A 206 5.75 1.47 10.73
CA LYS A 206 4.72 0.64 10.10
C LYS A 206 4.63 0.90 8.59
N ALA A 207 4.62 2.16 8.17
CA ALA A 207 4.58 2.50 6.75
C ALA A 207 5.80 1.98 6.00
N LEU A 208 7.00 2.10 6.57
CA LEU A 208 8.23 1.63 5.94
C LEU A 208 8.32 0.10 5.83
N VAL A 209 7.79 -0.64 6.82
CA VAL A 209 7.64 -2.10 6.71
C VAL A 209 6.74 -2.47 5.52
N LEU A 210 5.69 -1.69 5.29
CA LEU A 210 4.77 -1.94 4.18
C LEU A 210 5.37 -1.55 2.83
N VAL A 211 6.11 -0.43 2.76
CA VAL A 211 6.87 -0.05 1.55
C VAL A 211 7.87 -1.13 1.17
N ASP A 212 8.60 -1.70 2.13
CA ASP A 212 9.53 -2.80 1.87
C ASP A 212 8.85 -4.04 1.27
N LYS A 213 7.61 -4.33 1.70
CA LYS A 213 6.77 -5.41 1.15
C LYS A 213 6.09 -5.06 -0.17
N LEU A 214 5.95 -3.78 -0.49
CA LEU A 214 5.28 -3.28 -1.70
C LEU A 214 6.19 -3.36 -2.92
N ILE A 215 7.49 -3.24 -2.70
CA ILE A 215 8.51 -3.25 -3.75
C ILE A 215 8.87 -4.71 -4.04
N ASP A 216 8.27 -5.24 -5.11
CA ASP A 216 8.49 -6.61 -5.57
C ASP A 216 9.68 -6.70 -6.53
N ASP A 217 9.82 -5.71 -7.42
CA ASP A 217 10.94 -5.61 -8.35
C ASP A 217 11.97 -4.59 -7.84
N PRO A 218 13.20 -4.99 -7.47
CA PRO A 218 14.22 -4.06 -7.02
C PRO A 218 14.65 -3.06 -8.10
N ASP A 219 14.42 -3.34 -9.38
CA ASP A 219 14.78 -2.45 -10.47
C ASP A 219 13.70 -1.40 -10.78
N GLU A 220 12.50 -1.54 -10.20
CA GLU A 220 11.41 -0.59 -10.42
C GLU A 220 11.70 0.79 -9.82
N THR A 221 11.04 1.81 -10.37
CA THR A 221 11.09 3.18 -9.82
C THR A 221 9.95 3.38 -8.84
N VAL A 222 10.27 3.85 -7.64
CA VAL A 222 9.33 4.25 -6.60
C VAL A 222 9.21 5.76 -6.60
N SER A 223 8.02 6.25 -6.89
CA SER A 223 7.67 7.67 -6.81
C SER A 223 7.22 8.01 -5.40
N VAL A 224 7.71 9.12 -4.85
CA VAL A 224 7.39 9.56 -3.50
C VAL A 224 6.83 10.97 -3.52
N GLN A 225 5.76 11.19 -2.77
CA GLN A 225 5.21 12.52 -2.46
C GLN A 225 5.24 12.76 -0.95
N LEU A 226 5.76 13.91 -0.55
CA LEU A 226 5.73 14.45 0.80
C LEU A 226 4.74 15.61 0.86
N ARG A 227 3.59 15.34 1.46
CA ARG A 227 2.57 16.35 1.77
C ARG A 227 2.74 16.82 3.21
N GLU A 228 1.97 17.82 3.62
CA GLU A 228 2.06 18.41 4.97
C GLU A 228 1.86 17.37 6.09
N ASN A 229 0.86 16.48 5.94
CA ASN A 229 0.49 15.50 6.97
C ASN A 229 0.53 14.05 6.46
N GLN A 230 1.05 13.82 5.25
CA GLN A 230 1.05 12.51 4.61
C GLN A 230 2.30 12.28 3.77
N VAL A 231 2.70 11.03 3.66
CA VAL A 231 3.62 10.55 2.65
C VAL A 231 2.91 9.54 1.75
N ILE A 232 3.20 9.59 0.46
CA ILE A 232 2.69 8.64 -0.52
C ILE A 232 3.88 7.99 -1.22
N PHE A 233 3.89 6.67 -1.28
CA PHE A 233 4.83 5.86 -2.06
C PHE A 233 4.04 5.17 -3.17
N HIS A 234 4.53 5.24 -4.40
CA HIS A 234 3.86 4.67 -5.56
C HIS A 234 4.85 3.81 -6.36
N THR A 235 4.45 2.57 -6.59
CA THR A 235 5.11 1.58 -7.45
C THR A 235 4.28 1.39 -8.71
N SER A 236 4.74 0.53 -9.61
CA SER A 236 4.01 0.18 -10.84
C SER A 236 2.61 -0.43 -10.59
N SER A 237 2.46 -1.16 -9.47
CA SER A 237 1.26 -1.93 -9.14
C SER A 237 0.45 -1.34 -7.99
N ALA A 238 1.04 -0.46 -7.16
CA ALA A 238 0.40 -0.05 -5.92
C ALA A 238 0.80 1.34 -5.39
N THR A 239 -0.11 1.92 -4.63
CA THR A 239 0.05 3.18 -3.91
C THR A 239 -0.12 2.94 -2.41
N LEU A 240 0.88 3.29 -1.62
CA LEU A 240 0.81 3.34 -0.16
C LEU A 240 0.75 4.79 0.31
N THR A 241 -0.25 5.11 1.13
CA THR A 241 -0.35 6.40 1.84
C THR A 241 -0.15 6.17 3.34
N SER A 242 0.58 7.04 4.01
CA SER A 242 0.73 7.05 5.47
C SER A 242 0.58 8.47 6.00
N ASN A 243 -0.06 8.62 7.16
CA ASN A 243 0.02 9.86 7.93
C ASN A 243 1.45 10.05 8.48
N LEU A 244 1.83 11.31 8.73
CA LEU A 244 3.12 11.74 9.31
C LEU A 244 2.99 12.25 10.75
#